data_AF-X0W9Y9-F1
#
_entry.id   AF-X0W9Y9-F1
#
_cell.length_a   1.000
_cell.length_b   1.000
_cell.length_c   1.000
_cell.angle_alpha   90.00
_cell.angle_beta   90.00
_cell.angle_gamma   90.00
#
_symmetry.space_group_name_H-M   'P 1'
#
loop_
_entity.id
_entity.type
_entity.pdbx_description
1 polymer ?
#
loop_
_entity_poly.entity_id
_entity_poly.type
_entity_poly.pdbx_seq_one_letter_code
_entity_poly.pdbx_strand_id
1 'polypeptide(L)'
;TGHAKFEGYYKVSIEKIRESWERLKRALVFLLNILDDKAYINSSNSYELKSDALLVPIVTYLANNNYEFKNEKEQNKFLYWFYNAMIWGRYTRRGKSGPLEQDVVTITRENTPESLLDNLSREIRYFDVKPEYLEKAPITSPFFNMAFIVAKSKGAIDWFNGNKLHSKLIGSSYYLNRHHIFPKDLLKKRGYYQEHEKRKMVNEIANRAFLTASANKEIRNIEPEQYLIKVQEKYPKALRQQFVPEKEELWKLDAFELFLK
;
A
#
# COMPACT_ATOMS: atom_id res chain seq x y z
N THR A 1 15.11 31.75 -1.65
CA THR A 1 14.71 32.15 -3.02
C THR A 1 14.71 30.90 -3.90
N GLY A 2 13.66 30.08 -3.76
CA GLY A 2 13.57 28.76 -4.37
C GLY A 2 12.64 28.81 -5.58
N HIS A 3 13.17 29.18 -6.73
CA HIS A 3 12.49 28.89 -7.98
C HIS A 3 12.77 27.43 -8.33
N ALA A 4 11.73 26.61 -8.47
CA ALA A 4 11.87 25.36 -9.22
C ALA A 4 12.39 25.72 -10.62
N LYS A 5 13.39 24.98 -11.12
CA LYS A 5 14.07 25.26 -12.38
C LYS A 5 13.14 24.97 -13.57
N PHE A 6 12.22 25.88 -13.85
CA PHE A 6 11.32 25.83 -15.02
C PHE A 6 11.93 26.50 -16.25
N GLU A 7 13.20 26.94 -16.21
CA GLU A 7 13.86 27.66 -17.31
C GLU A 7 13.86 26.89 -18.64
N GLY A 8 13.88 25.56 -18.60
CA GLY A 8 13.75 24.72 -19.78
C GLY A 8 12.33 24.71 -20.38
N TYR A 9 11.30 24.90 -19.56
CA TYR A 9 9.88 24.84 -19.97
C TYR A 9 9.51 26.00 -20.89
N TYR A 10 10.01 27.20 -20.63
CA TYR A 10 9.75 28.39 -21.44
C TYR A 10 10.32 28.31 -22.87
N LYS A 11 11.19 27.33 -23.14
CA LYS A 11 11.80 27.09 -24.46
C LYS A 11 11.07 26.01 -25.28
N VAL A 12 10.05 25.37 -24.72
CA VAL A 12 9.28 24.30 -25.38
C VAL A 12 8.02 24.91 -26.00
N SER A 13 7.75 24.58 -27.28
CA SER A 13 6.53 25.06 -27.94
C SER A 13 5.27 24.47 -27.31
N ILE A 14 4.15 25.20 -27.40
CA ILE A 14 2.86 24.75 -26.87
C ILE A 14 2.39 23.46 -27.54
N GLU A 15 2.71 23.29 -28.83
CA GLU A 15 2.41 22.08 -29.60
C GLU A 15 3.10 20.87 -28.98
N LYS A 16 4.39 20.98 -28.66
CA LYS A 16 5.17 19.90 -28.05
C LYS A 16 4.70 19.58 -26.62
N ILE A 17 4.26 20.59 -25.87
CA ILE A 17 3.64 20.38 -24.54
C ILE A 17 2.33 19.59 -24.69
N ARG A 18 1.45 19.98 -25.62
CA ARG A 18 0.18 19.28 -25.88
C ARG A 18 0.40 17.85 -26.33
N GLU A 19 1.33 17.62 -27.25
CA GLU A 19 1.68 16.27 -27.70
C GLU A 19 2.19 15.40 -26.55
N SER A 20 3.10 15.94 -25.74
CA SER A 20 3.64 15.22 -24.57
C SER A 20 2.56 14.91 -23.54
N TRP A 21 1.59 15.81 -23.35
CA TRP A 21 0.45 15.61 -22.46
C TRP A 21 -0.46 14.46 -22.93
N GLU A 22 -0.75 14.38 -24.23
CA GLU A 22 -1.53 13.27 -24.78
C GLU A 22 -0.81 11.93 -24.64
N ARG A 23 0.51 11.89 -24.86
CA ARG A 23 1.33 10.69 -24.62
C ARG A 23 1.30 10.28 -23.15
N LEU A 24 1.45 11.23 -22.23
CA LEU A 24 1.40 10.98 -20.78
C LEU A 24 0.07 10.36 -20.36
N LYS A 25 -1.06 10.92 -20.83
CA LYS A 25 -2.39 10.39 -20.50
C LYS A 25 -2.56 8.95 -20.93
N ARG A 26 -2.13 8.60 -22.15
CA ARG A 26 -2.22 7.22 -22.68
C ARG A 26 -1.36 6.25 -21.86
N ALA A 27 -0.12 6.63 -21.58
CA ALA A 27 0.78 5.84 -20.75
C ALA A 27 0.24 5.63 -19.33
N LEU A 28 -0.35 6.67 -18.73
CA LEU A 28 -0.96 6.58 -17.41
C LEU A 28 -2.19 5.67 -17.42
N VAL A 29 -3.08 5.79 -18.41
CA VAL A 29 -4.24 4.90 -18.53
C VAL A 29 -3.79 3.44 -18.67
N PHE A 30 -2.78 3.16 -19.49
CA PHE A 30 -2.21 1.82 -19.60
C PHE A 30 -1.70 1.32 -18.25
N LEU A 31 -0.88 2.11 -17.56
CA LEU A 31 -0.33 1.74 -16.25
C LEU A 31 -1.43 1.50 -15.21
N LEU A 32 -2.48 2.33 -15.16
CA LEU A 32 -3.58 2.16 -14.22
C LEU A 32 -4.32 0.83 -14.41
N ASN A 33 -4.45 0.34 -15.64
CA ASN A 33 -5.02 -0.98 -15.89
C ASN A 33 -4.11 -2.11 -15.39
N ILE A 34 -2.79 -1.98 -15.57
CA ILE A 34 -1.81 -2.93 -15.04
C ILE A 34 -1.81 -2.90 -13.49
N LEU A 35 -1.93 -1.73 -12.88
CA LEU A 35 -2.00 -1.61 -11.43
C LEU A 35 -3.26 -2.24 -10.85
N ASP A 36 -4.42 -2.06 -11.49
CA ASP A 36 -5.69 -2.70 -11.09
C ASP A 36 -5.57 -4.24 -11.22
N ASP A 37 -5.22 -4.73 -12.40
CA ASP A 37 -5.23 -6.17 -12.73
C ASP A 37 -4.09 -6.97 -12.09
N LYS A 38 -2.87 -6.44 -12.11
CA LYS A 38 -1.65 -7.18 -11.71
C LYS A 38 -1.09 -6.72 -10.37
N ALA A 39 -1.33 -5.47 -9.98
CA ALA A 39 -0.77 -4.93 -8.75
C ALA A 39 -1.77 -4.81 -7.58
N TYR A 40 -3.04 -5.12 -7.81
CA TYR A 40 -4.12 -4.97 -6.83
C TYR A 40 -4.23 -3.54 -6.26
N ILE A 41 -3.83 -2.53 -7.02
CA ILE A 41 -3.90 -1.10 -6.67
C ILE A 41 -4.92 -0.45 -7.60
N ASN A 42 -6.05 -0.04 -7.03
CA ASN A 42 -7.16 0.52 -7.79
C ASN A 42 -7.69 1.84 -7.21
N SER A 43 -6.88 2.46 -6.35
CA SER A 43 -7.14 3.76 -5.75
C SER A 43 -5.83 4.55 -5.52
N SER A 44 -5.89 5.87 -5.64
CA SER A 44 -4.83 6.79 -5.22
C SER A 44 -4.84 7.08 -3.71
N ASN A 45 -5.72 6.43 -2.95
CA ASN A 45 -5.75 6.59 -1.50
C ASN A 45 -4.40 6.22 -0.87
N SER A 46 -3.97 7.00 0.12
CA SER A 46 -2.63 6.90 0.70
C SER A 46 -2.31 5.54 1.36
N TYR A 47 -3.33 4.72 1.61
CA TYR A 47 -3.20 3.36 2.14
C TYR A 47 -3.03 2.29 1.06
N GLU A 48 -3.28 2.60 -0.22
CA GLU A 48 -2.92 1.76 -1.37
C GLU A 48 -1.63 2.29 -2.01
N LEU A 49 -1.63 3.57 -2.38
CA LEU A 49 -0.51 4.23 -3.05
C LEU A 49 0.14 5.24 -2.13
N LYS A 50 1.38 4.97 -1.71
CA LYS A 50 2.08 5.84 -0.75
C LYS A 50 2.46 7.22 -1.34
N SER A 51 2.69 7.28 -2.65
CA SER A 51 3.03 8.50 -3.39
C SER A 51 2.80 8.32 -4.88
N ASP A 52 2.17 9.29 -5.54
CA ASP A 52 1.98 9.30 -6.98
C ASP A 52 3.31 9.40 -7.76
N ALA A 53 4.38 9.89 -7.13
CA ALA A 53 5.72 9.93 -7.71
C ALA A 53 6.24 8.54 -8.12
N LEU A 54 5.72 7.46 -7.50
CA LEU A 54 6.03 6.08 -7.87
C LEU A 54 5.61 5.74 -9.31
N LEU A 55 4.61 6.43 -9.84
CA LEU A 55 4.10 6.21 -11.20
C LEU A 55 5.02 6.82 -12.26
N VAL A 56 5.71 7.91 -11.92
CA VAL A 56 6.37 8.79 -12.90
C VAL A 56 7.45 8.06 -13.73
N PRO A 57 8.38 7.27 -13.16
CA PRO A 57 9.37 6.57 -13.98
C PRO A 57 8.75 5.53 -14.93
N ILE A 58 7.70 4.82 -14.47
CA ILE A 58 7.02 3.79 -15.28
C ILE A 58 6.22 4.44 -16.41
N VAL A 59 5.51 5.53 -16.11
CA VAL A 59 4.78 6.30 -17.14
C VAL A 59 5.75 6.90 -18.15
N THR A 60 6.91 7.40 -17.71
CA THR A 60 7.97 7.91 -18.61
C THR A 60 8.48 6.82 -19.54
N TYR A 61 8.75 5.62 -19.00
CA TYR A 61 9.13 4.44 -19.79
C TYR A 61 8.05 4.11 -20.83
N LEU A 62 6.80 3.92 -20.39
CA LEU A 62 5.69 3.55 -21.26
C LEU A 62 5.44 4.59 -22.35
N ALA A 63 5.48 5.88 -22.02
CA ALA A 63 5.31 6.95 -22.99
C ALA A 63 6.37 6.94 -24.10
N ASN A 64 7.58 6.47 -23.81
CA ASN A 64 8.69 6.35 -24.77
C ASN A 64 8.74 5.00 -25.50
N ASN A 65 7.97 4.01 -25.06
CA ASN A 65 7.94 2.66 -25.63
C ASN A 65 6.53 2.26 -26.04
N ASN A 66 5.84 3.11 -26.81
CA ASN A 66 4.52 2.83 -27.41
C ASN A 66 3.44 2.32 -26.44
N TYR A 67 3.53 2.70 -25.16
CA TYR A 67 2.60 2.31 -24.11
C TYR A 67 2.57 0.81 -23.82
N GLU A 68 3.70 0.12 -24.00
CA GLU A 68 3.82 -1.32 -23.76
C GLU A 68 5.09 -1.68 -22.97
N PHE A 69 5.05 -2.85 -22.33
CA PHE A 69 6.25 -3.55 -21.86
C PHE A 69 6.67 -4.55 -22.93
N LYS A 70 7.98 -4.81 -23.04
CA LYS A 70 8.52 -5.78 -24.02
C LYS A 70 7.93 -7.18 -23.85
N ASN A 71 7.64 -7.57 -22.61
CA ASN A 71 7.03 -8.84 -22.22
C ASN A 71 6.64 -8.82 -20.73
N GLU A 72 5.98 -9.89 -20.27
CA GLU A 72 5.57 -10.06 -18.88
C GLU A 72 6.75 -10.03 -17.89
N LYS A 73 7.93 -10.52 -18.28
CA LYS A 73 9.13 -10.49 -17.41
C LYS A 73 9.58 -9.05 -17.12
N GLU A 74 9.54 -8.17 -18.11
CA GLU A 74 9.86 -6.76 -17.93
C GLU A 74 8.80 -6.06 -17.07
N GLN A 75 7.52 -6.30 -17.35
CA GLN A 75 6.41 -5.80 -16.53
C GLN A 75 6.58 -6.20 -15.06
N ASN A 76 6.86 -7.46 -14.79
CA ASN A 76 7.04 -7.97 -13.43
C ASN A 76 8.26 -7.34 -12.73
N LYS A 77 9.33 -6.99 -13.47
CA LYS A 77 10.46 -6.24 -12.92
C LYS A 77 10.10 -4.80 -12.57
N PHE A 78 9.29 -4.12 -13.39
CA PHE A 78 8.77 -2.79 -13.04
C PHE A 78 7.87 -2.84 -11.79
N LEU A 79 6.99 -3.84 -11.70
CA LEU A 79 6.16 -4.04 -10.50
C LEU A 79 7.02 -4.37 -9.28
N TYR A 80 8.05 -5.19 -9.43
CA TYR A 80 9.01 -5.49 -8.37
C TYR A 80 9.75 -4.24 -7.87
N TRP A 81 10.25 -3.41 -8.79
CA TRP A 81 10.82 -2.11 -8.45
C TRP A 81 9.79 -1.21 -7.76
N PHE A 82 8.57 -1.13 -8.29
CA PHE A 82 7.51 -0.28 -7.75
C PHE A 82 7.18 -0.62 -6.29
N TYR A 83 6.99 -1.90 -5.97
CA TYR A 83 6.74 -2.33 -4.60
C TYR A 83 7.90 -2.02 -3.67
N ASN A 84 9.14 -2.25 -4.11
CA ASN A 84 10.31 -1.95 -3.29
C ASN A 84 10.52 -0.44 -3.10
N ALA A 85 10.35 0.36 -4.16
CA ALA A 85 10.42 1.81 -4.09
C ALA A 85 9.37 2.37 -3.11
N MET A 86 8.18 1.77 -3.07
CA MET A 86 7.13 2.11 -2.13
C MET A 86 7.48 1.69 -0.69
N ILE A 87 7.76 0.41 -0.45
CA ILE A 87 8.02 -0.15 0.89
C ILE A 87 9.18 0.58 1.57
N TRP A 88 10.24 0.84 0.81
CA TRP A 88 11.45 1.45 1.36
C TRP A 88 11.45 3.00 1.31
N GLY A 89 10.34 3.60 0.85
CA GLY A 89 10.09 5.03 0.95
C GLY A 89 10.96 5.88 0.01
N ARG A 90 11.24 5.39 -1.20
CA ARG A 90 12.14 6.03 -2.18
C ARG A 90 11.84 7.52 -2.40
N TYR A 91 10.55 7.88 -2.49
CA TYR A 91 10.10 9.24 -2.77
C TYR A 91 9.40 9.94 -1.59
N THR A 92 9.36 9.33 -0.41
CA THR A 92 8.66 9.89 0.75
C THR A 92 9.58 10.23 1.92
N ARG A 93 10.85 9.84 1.86
CA ARG A 93 11.87 10.28 2.82
C ARG A 93 12.10 11.79 2.68
N ARG A 94 12.03 12.52 3.79
CA ARG A 94 12.19 13.99 3.84
C ARG A 94 13.50 14.43 3.18
N GLY A 95 13.45 15.54 2.44
CA GLY A 95 14.63 16.20 1.86
C GLY A 95 15.15 15.62 0.54
N LYS A 96 14.45 14.64 -0.05
CA LYS A 96 14.88 13.96 -1.28
C LYS A 96 13.97 14.28 -2.48
N SER A 97 14.21 15.39 -3.17
CA SER A 97 13.66 15.60 -4.54
C SER A 97 14.51 14.89 -5.61
N GLY A 98 15.80 14.64 -5.31
CA GLY A 98 16.77 14.04 -6.23
C GLY A 98 16.47 12.63 -6.75
N PRO A 99 15.93 11.68 -5.94
CA PRO A 99 15.72 10.31 -6.42
C PRO A 99 14.74 10.20 -7.57
N LEU A 100 13.70 11.04 -7.60
CA LEU A 100 12.72 11.02 -8.70
C LEU A 100 13.36 11.50 -10.00
N GLU A 101 14.09 12.62 -9.96
CA GLU A 101 14.83 13.13 -11.11
C GLU A 101 15.87 12.12 -11.59
N GLN A 102 16.62 11.51 -10.67
CA GLN A 102 17.59 10.46 -10.97
C GLN A 102 16.94 9.30 -11.72
N ASP A 103 15.78 8.81 -11.26
CA ASP A 103 15.11 7.68 -11.90
C ASP A 103 14.48 8.03 -13.24
N VAL A 104 13.93 9.24 -13.39
CA VAL A 104 13.44 9.73 -14.69
C VAL A 104 14.58 9.82 -15.71
N VAL A 105 15.73 10.37 -15.31
CA VAL A 105 16.91 10.44 -16.18
C VAL A 105 17.42 9.03 -16.51
N THR A 106 17.50 8.16 -15.49
CA THR A 106 18.01 6.79 -15.64
C THR A 106 17.13 5.99 -16.58
N ILE A 107 15.81 5.98 -16.39
CA ILE A 107 14.91 5.19 -17.22
C ILE A 107 14.82 5.72 -18.66
N THR A 108 14.96 7.03 -18.85
CA THR A 108 15.00 7.65 -20.19
C THR A 108 16.25 7.27 -20.96
N ARG A 109 17.39 7.11 -20.27
CA ARG A 109 18.68 6.77 -20.91
C ARG A 109 18.87 5.27 -21.12
N GLU A 110 18.62 4.49 -20.07
CA GLU A 110 18.94 3.05 -20.05
C GLU A 110 17.79 2.19 -20.57
N ASN A 111 16.56 2.72 -20.56
CA ASN A 111 15.36 2.08 -21.10
C ASN A 111 15.11 0.64 -20.61
N THR A 112 15.38 0.38 -19.32
CA THR A 112 15.29 -0.94 -18.71
C THR A 112 15.01 -0.85 -17.20
N PRO A 113 14.14 -1.71 -16.61
CA PRO A 113 13.82 -1.65 -15.18
C PRO A 113 15.00 -2.00 -14.25
N GLU A 114 16.00 -2.73 -14.73
CA GLU A 114 17.22 -3.07 -14.00
C GLU A 114 17.95 -1.82 -13.53
N SER A 115 18.01 -0.79 -14.38
CA SER A 115 18.65 0.48 -14.04
C SER A 115 17.99 1.19 -12.84
N LEU A 116 16.66 1.05 -12.71
CA LEU A 116 15.90 1.56 -11.56
C LEU A 116 16.17 0.74 -10.29
N LEU A 117 16.29 -0.59 -10.44
CA LEU A 117 16.65 -1.49 -9.35
C LEU A 117 18.08 -1.23 -8.85
N ASP A 118 19.01 -0.95 -9.76
CA ASP A 118 20.39 -0.60 -9.44
C ASP A 118 20.49 0.74 -8.69
N ASN A 119 19.67 1.72 -9.05
CA ASN A 119 19.58 2.95 -8.27
C ASN A 119 19.03 2.69 -6.86
N LEU A 120 18.03 1.81 -6.75
CA LEU A 120 17.42 1.48 -5.47
C LEU A 120 18.35 0.66 -4.55
N SER A 121 19.11 -0.26 -5.11
CA SER A 121 20.04 -1.14 -4.37
C SER A 121 21.22 -0.39 -3.75
N ARG A 122 21.58 0.78 -4.28
CA ARG A 122 22.57 1.69 -3.68
C ARG A 122 22.09 2.28 -2.34
N GLU A 123 20.77 2.35 -2.13
CA GLU A 123 20.18 2.86 -0.89
C GLU A 123 19.73 1.76 0.06
N ILE A 124 19.39 0.59 -0.47
CA ILE A 124 18.82 -0.53 0.29
C ILE A 124 19.60 -1.79 -0.03
N ARG A 125 20.29 -2.32 0.98
CA ARG A 125 21.19 -3.47 0.82
C ARG A 125 20.47 -4.78 0.49
N TYR A 126 19.27 -4.97 1.05
CA TYR A 126 18.46 -6.17 0.86
C TYR A 126 16.99 -5.78 0.75
N PHE A 127 16.29 -6.35 -0.24
CA PHE A 127 14.86 -6.12 -0.46
C PHE A 127 13.96 -7.04 0.38
N ASP A 128 14.55 -7.98 1.12
CA ASP A 128 13.80 -8.90 1.98
C ASP A 128 13.11 -8.17 3.13
N VAL A 129 11.80 -8.44 3.29
CA VAL A 129 11.03 -7.98 4.44
C VAL A 129 11.17 -9.00 5.56
N LYS A 130 11.75 -8.56 6.67
CA LYS A 130 11.92 -9.39 7.87
C LYS A 130 10.82 -9.13 8.90
N PRO A 131 10.52 -10.10 9.79
CA PRO A 131 9.51 -9.92 10.84
C PRO A 131 9.74 -8.67 11.70
N GLU A 132 11.00 -8.33 12.02
CA GLU A 132 11.33 -7.14 12.83
C GLU A 132 10.89 -5.81 12.20
N TYR A 133 10.64 -5.76 10.89
CA TYR A 133 10.15 -4.54 10.23
C TYR A 133 8.63 -4.36 10.34
N LEU A 134 7.90 -5.43 10.67
CA LEU A 134 6.46 -5.43 10.85
C LEU A 134 6.07 -5.23 12.31
N GLU A 135 6.90 -5.71 13.25
CA GLU A 135 6.69 -5.53 14.69
C GLU A 135 6.57 -4.03 15.01
N LYS A 136 5.48 -3.63 15.67
CA LYS A 136 5.21 -2.23 16.06
C LYS A 136 5.15 -1.23 14.91
N ALA A 137 5.12 -1.70 13.66
CA ALA A 137 5.00 -0.82 12.51
C ALA A 137 3.67 -0.05 12.59
N PRO A 138 3.67 1.30 12.53
CA PRO A 138 2.43 2.06 12.58
C PRO A 138 1.67 1.94 11.25
N ILE A 139 0.36 2.24 11.27
CA ILE A 139 -0.46 2.30 10.03
C ILE A 139 0.00 3.33 8.99
N THR A 140 0.91 4.24 9.36
CA THR A 140 1.53 5.20 8.44
C THR A 140 2.74 4.61 7.71
N SER A 141 3.21 3.44 8.13
CA SER A 141 4.33 2.73 7.50
C SER A 141 3.94 2.24 6.11
N PRO A 142 4.85 2.30 5.11
CA PRO A 142 4.64 1.65 3.81
C PRO A 142 4.36 0.14 3.90
N PHE A 143 4.78 -0.53 4.98
CA PHE A 143 4.42 -1.93 5.23
C PHE A 143 2.90 -2.13 5.37
N PHE A 144 2.16 -1.12 5.84
CA PHE A 144 0.70 -1.16 5.88
C PHE A 144 0.10 -1.21 4.46
N ASN A 145 0.64 -0.40 3.53
CA ASN A 145 0.25 -0.43 2.12
C ASN A 145 0.47 -1.82 1.52
N MET A 146 1.65 -2.40 1.77
CA MET A 146 1.99 -3.72 1.25
C MET A 146 1.11 -4.82 1.84
N ALA A 147 0.87 -4.79 3.16
CA ALA A 147 -0.04 -5.73 3.80
C ALA A 147 -1.43 -5.69 3.16
N PHE A 148 -1.93 -4.49 2.83
CA PHE A 148 -3.21 -4.36 2.16
C PHE A 148 -3.22 -4.95 0.75
N ILE A 149 -2.19 -4.66 -0.06
CA ILE A 149 -2.03 -5.21 -1.41
C ILE A 149 -1.95 -6.74 -1.38
N VAL A 150 -1.18 -7.32 -0.44
CA VAL A 150 -1.08 -8.78 -0.30
C VAL A 150 -2.40 -9.39 0.19
N ALA A 151 -3.15 -8.71 1.08
CA ALA A 151 -4.48 -9.18 1.47
C ALA A 151 -5.42 -9.21 0.26
N LYS A 152 -5.44 -8.15 -0.55
CA LYS A 152 -6.20 -8.09 -1.81
C LYS A 152 -5.82 -9.22 -2.77
N SER A 153 -4.53 -9.50 -2.95
CA SER A 153 -4.05 -10.58 -3.83
C SER A 153 -4.45 -11.98 -3.35
N LYS A 154 -4.57 -12.16 -2.03
CA LYS A 154 -5.11 -13.38 -1.42
C LYS A 154 -6.64 -13.48 -1.49
N GLY A 155 -7.31 -12.53 -2.12
CA GLY A 155 -8.76 -12.48 -2.24
C GLY A 155 -9.46 -12.16 -0.92
N ALA A 156 -8.82 -11.36 -0.06
CA ALA A 156 -9.42 -10.92 1.19
C ALA A 156 -10.78 -10.27 0.98
N ILE A 157 -11.67 -10.52 1.93
CA ILE A 157 -13.04 -10.01 1.96
C ILE A 157 -13.27 -9.17 3.21
N ASP A 158 -14.29 -8.32 3.15
CA ASP A 158 -14.92 -7.75 4.33
C ASP A 158 -15.61 -8.85 5.14
N TRP A 159 -15.32 -8.89 6.44
CA TRP A 159 -15.77 -9.94 7.35
C TRP A 159 -17.27 -9.97 7.63
N PHE A 160 -18.00 -8.88 7.37
CA PHE A 160 -19.42 -8.74 7.73
C PHE A 160 -20.32 -8.93 6.52
N ASN A 161 -19.95 -8.32 5.39
CA ASN A 161 -20.73 -8.38 4.16
C ASN A 161 -20.17 -9.35 3.10
N GLY A 162 -18.95 -9.87 3.27
CA GLY A 162 -18.35 -10.85 2.36
C GLY A 162 -17.84 -10.29 1.03
N ASN A 163 -17.90 -8.98 0.81
CA ASN A 163 -17.42 -8.37 -0.42
C ASN A 163 -15.89 -8.43 -0.50
N LYS A 164 -15.36 -8.72 -1.69
CA LYS A 164 -13.91 -8.67 -1.96
C LYS A 164 -13.37 -7.26 -1.74
N LEU A 165 -12.24 -7.14 -1.05
CA LEU A 165 -11.59 -5.84 -0.83
C LEU A 165 -11.04 -5.24 -2.13
N HIS A 166 -10.64 -6.08 -3.08
CA HIS A 166 -10.31 -5.67 -4.44
C HIS A 166 -11.57 -5.73 -5.33
N SER A 167 -12.48 -4.79 -5.11
CA SER A 167 -13.64 -4.59 -5.96
C SER A 167 -13.95 -3.09 -6.09
N LYS A 168 -14.54 -2.69 -7.22
CA LYS A 168 -14.97 -1.31 -7.48
C LYS A 168 -16.35 -1.09 -6.85
N LEU A 169 -16.40 -1.02 -5.52
CA LEU A 169 -17.66 -0.79 -4.80
C LEU A 169 -18.06 0.68 -4.87
N ILE A 170 -19.35 0.93 -5.16
CA ILE A 170 -19.90 2.28 -5.31
C ILE A 170 -20.55 2.70 -3.98
N GLY A 171 -20.27 3.92 -3.54
CA GLY A 171 -20.90 4.54 -2.36
C GLY A 171 -20.01 4.58 -1.12
N SER A 172 -20.22 5.60 -0.29
CA SER A 172 -19.32 5.92 0.83
C SER A 172 -19.26 4.88 1.95
N SER A 173 -20.31 4.04 2.07
CA SER A 173 -20.36 2.92 3.01
C SER A 173 -19.32 1.83 2.70
N TYR A 174 -18.78 1.81 1.48
CA TYR A 174 -17.82 0.82 1.01
C TYR A 174 -16.38 1.35 1.00
N TYR A 175 -16.15 2.59 1.48
CA TYR A 175 -14.80 3.06 1.72
C TYR A 175 -14.10 2.16 2.75
N LEU A 176 -12.86 1.81 2.42
CA LEU A 176 -12.05 0.99 3.29
C LEU A 176 -11.72 1.75 4.58
N ASN A 177 -11.96 1.07 5.69
CA ASN A 177 -11.61 1.45 7.03
C ASN A 177 -10.55 0.50 7.59
N ARG A 178 -9.67 1.08 8.40
CA ARG A 178 -8.57 0.40 9.07
C ARG A 178 -9.05 0.07 10.47
N HIS A 179 -9.82 -1.00 10.59
CA HIS A 179 -10.50 -1.37 11.82
C HIS A 179 -9.49 -1.93 12.83
N HIS A 180 -9.66 -1.62 14.12
CA HIS A 180 -8.85 -2.24 15.16
C HIS A 180 -9.43 -3.61 15.48
N ILE A 181 -8.65 -4.69 15.36
CA ILE A 181 -9.15 -6.02 15.70
C ILE A 181 -9.56 -6.03 17.17
N PHE A 182 -8.66 -5.59 18.04
CA PHE A 182 -8.93 -5.29 19.45
C PHE A 182 -9.39 -3.84 19.59
N PRO A 183 -10.66 -3.57 19.94
CA PRO A 183 -11.20 -2.21 20.01
C PRO A 183 -10.43 -1.30 20.97
N LYS A 184 -10.23 -0.04 20.55
CA LYS A 184 -9.50 0.97 21.34
C LYS A 184 -10.07 1.15 22.74
N ASP A 185 -11.40 1.18 22.87
CA ASP A 185 -12.08 1.45 24.14
C ASP A 185 -11.84 0.34 25.16
N LEU A 186 -11.82 -0.93 24.70
CA LEU A 186 -11.53 -2.08 25.56
C LEU A 186 -10.08 -2.04 26.05
N LEU A 187 -9.13 -1.75 25.16
CA LEU A 187 -7.71 -1.63 25.52
C LEU A 187 -7.45 -0.40 26.41
N LYS A 188 -8.19 0.69 26.23
CA LYS A 188 -8.12 1.88 27.09
C LYS A 188 -8.52 1.57 28.53
N LYS A 189 -9.59 0.80 28.74
CA LYS A 189 -10.03 0.35 30.08
C LYS A 189 -8.97 -0.52 30.78
N ARG A 190 -8.11 -1.20 30.01
CA ARG A 190 -6.99 -2.02 30.50
C ARG A 190 -5.66 -1.27 30.64
N GLY A 191 -5.68 0.06 30.52
CA GLY A 191 -4.48 0.89 30.75
C GLY A 191 -3.49 0.96 29.59
N TYR A 192 -3.78 0.40 28.40
CA TYR A 192 -2.84 0.44 27.26
C TYR A 192 -2.53 1.84 26.74
N TYR A 193 -3.32 2.85 27.13
CA TYR A 193 -3.10 4.25 26.76
C TYR A 193 -2.33 5.05 27.81
N GLN A 194 -1.99 4.44 28.96
CA GLN A 194 -1.21 5.10 30.02
C GLN A 194 0.28 5.19 29.66
N GLU A 195 0.78 4.23 28.88
CA GLU A 195 2.18 4.15 28.49
C GLU A 195 2.35 4.35 26.98
N HIS A 196 3.43 5.03 26.59
CA HIS A 196 3.73 5.32 25.18
C HIS A 196 3.89 4.05 24.33
N GLU A 197 4.60 3.05 24.85
CA GLU A 197 4.87 1.80 24.10
C GLU A 197 3.62 0.93 23.94
N LYS A 198 2.81 0.79 25.00
CA LYS A 198 1.50 0.12 24.89
C LYS A 198 0.57 0.83 23.91
N ARG A 199 0.59 2.16 23.88
CA ARG A 199 -0.18 2.93 22.89
C ARG A 199 0.28 2.66 21.45
N LYS A 200 1.57 2.42 21.22
CA LYS A 200 2.06 2.00 19.90
C LYS A 200 1.51 0.62 19.51
N MET A 201 1.53 -0.35 20.43
CA MET A 201 0.96 -1.69 20.20
C MET A 201 -0.51 -1.63 19.78
N VAL A 202 -1.32 -0.78 20.43
CA VAL A 202 -2.72 -0.58 20.03
C VAL A 202 -2.84 -0.09 18.58
N ASN A 203 -1.88 0.73 18.14
CA ASN A 203 -1.94 1.44 16.87
C ASN A 203 -1.10 0.83 15.72
N GLU A 204 -0.47 -0.30 15.96
CA GLU A 204 0.36 -0.99 14.96
C GLU A 204 -0.47 -1.76 13.93
N ILE A 205 0.19 -2.22 12.86
CA ILE A 205 -0.46 -2.93 11.75
C ILE A 205 -1.04 -4.29 12.15
N ALA A 206 -0.46 -5.01 13.12
CA ALA A 206 -0.94 -6.33 13.53
C ALA A 206 -2.32 -6.26 14.21
N ASN A 207 -2.64 -5.14 14.87
CA ASN A 207 -3.97 -4.87 15.40
C ASN A 207 -4.91 -4.22 14.36
N ARG A 208 -4.82 -4.60 13.08
CA ARG A 208 -5.66 -4.03 12.01
C ARG A 208 -6.31 -5.06 11.12
N ALA A 209 -7.55 -4.76 10.77
CA ALA A 209 -8.28 -5.41 9.69
C ALA A 209 -8.73 -4.37 8.66
N PHE A 210 -8.80 -4.80 7.41
CA PHE A 210 -9.28 -4.04 6.26
C PHE A 210 -10.76 -4.37 6.07
N LEU A 211 -11.63 -3.46 6.49
CA LEU A 211 -13.08 -3.63 6.44
C LEU A 211 -13.74 -2.41 5.79
N THR A 212 -14.96 -2.52 5.29
CA THR A 212 -15.72 -1.38 4.78
C THR A 212 -16.33 -0.57 5.93
N ALA A 213 -16.75 0.67 5.66
CA ALA A 213 -17.35 1.54 6.69
C ALA A 213 -18.62 0.95 7.33
N SER A 214 -19.34 0.07 6.62
CA SER A 214 -20.51 -0.62 7.15
C SER A 214 -20.18 -1.52 8.36
N ALA A 215 -19.02 -2.18 8.35
CA ALA A 215 -18.55 -3.06 9.43
C ALA A 215 -18.33 -2.34 10.77
N ASN A 216 -17.92 -1.05 10.73
CA ASN A 216 -17.68 -0.25 11.94
C ASN A 216 -18.92 -0.17 12.87
N LYS A 217 -20.13 -0.25 12.30
CA LYS A 217 -21.37 -0.17 13.07
C LYS A 217 -21.66 -1.46 13.85
N GLU A 218 -21.19 -2.59 13.35
CA GLU A 218 -21.46 -3.92 13.90
C GLU A 218 -20.45 -4.31 14.99
N ILE A 219 -19.16 -4.01 14.83
CA ILE A 219 -18.11 -4.43 15.78
C ILE A 219 -18.10 -3.60 17.06
N ARG A 220 -18.27 -2.27 16.98
CA ARG A 220 -18.25 -1.33 18.13
C ARG A 220 -17.24 -1.71 19.24
N ASN A 221 -17.75 -2.17 20.39
CA ASN A 221 -17.02 -2.58 21.58
C ASN A 221 -17.19 -4.08 21.89
N ILE A 222 -17.47 -4.89 20.87
CA ILE A 222 -17.52 -6.35 20.99
C ILE A 222 -16.09 -6.88 21.11
N GLU A 223 -15.90 -7.85 22.00
CA GLU A 223 -14.59 -8.48 22.18
C GLU A 223 -14.20 -9.32 20.94
N PRO A 224 -12.90 -9.35 20.56
CA PRO A 224 -12.46 -10.07 19.37
C PRO A 224 -12.87 -11.54 19.36
N GLU A 225 -12.73 -12.23 20.50
CA GLU A 225 -13.17 -13.62 20.67
C GLU A 225 -14.62 -13.84 20.21
N GLN A 226 -15.54 -12.93 20.54
CA GLN A 226 -16.97 -13.10 20.24
C GLN A 226 -17.31 -12.95 18.76
N TYR A 227 -16.64 -12.03 18.05
CA TYR A 227 -16.95 -11.78 16.65
C TYR A 227 -16.04 -12.56 15.69
N LEU A 228 -14.78 -12.83 16.05
CA LEU A 228 -13.85 -13.57 15.19
C LEU A 228 -14.28 -15.03 15.01
N ILE A 229 -14.87 -15.67 16.03
CA ILE A 229 -15.51 -17.00 15.90
C ILE A 229 -16.55 -16.96 14.77
N LYS A 230 -17.47 -15.99 14.81
CA LYS A 230 -18.54 -15.85 13.81
C LYS A 230 -17.99 -15.55 12.41
N VAL A 231 -16.92 -14.77 12.33
CA VAL A 231 -16.24 -14.48 11.06
C VAL A 231 -15.62 -15.76 10.49
N GLN A 232 -14.94 -16.55 11.32
CA GLN A 232 -14.33 -17.81 10.88
C GLN A 232 -15.38 -18.86 10.49
N GLU A 233 -16.48 -18.97 11.23
CA GLU A 233 -17.60 -19.84 10.89
C GLU A 233 -18.26 -19.45 9.55
N LYS A 234 -18.53 -18.15 9.37
CA LYS A 234 -19.19 -17.63 8.16
C LYS A 234 -18.25 -17.65 6.95
N TYR A 235 -16.97 -17.35 7.17
CA TYR A 235 -15.96 -17.22 6.13
C TYR A 235 -14.63 -17.86 6.57
N PRO A 236 -14.45 -19.19 6.38
CA PRO A 236 -13.33 -19.96 6.95
C PRO A 236 -11.91 -19.53 6.55
N LYS A 237 -11.75 -18.66 5.55
CA LYS A 237 -10.44 -18.15 5.09
C LYS A 237 -10.22 -16.68 5.41
N ALA A 238 -11.23 -15.96 5.92
CA ALA A 238 -11.22 -14.50 6.01
C ALA A 238 -10.16 -13.96 6.97
N LEU A 239 -9.89 -14.68 8.07
CA LEU A 239 -8.89 -14.30 9.07
C LEU A 239 -7.47 -14.40 8.50
N ARG A 240 -7.07 -15.58 8.01
CA ARG A 240 -5.75 -15.77 7.39
C ARG A 240 -5.51 -14.92 6.13
N GLN A 241 -6.55 -14.58 5.38
CA GLN A 241 -6.44 -13.67 4.22
C GLN A 241 -6.03 -12.26 4.62
N GLN A 242 -6.32 -11.86 5.87
CA GLN A 242 -5.93 -10.59 6.46
C GLN A 242 -4.87 -10.76 7.58
N PHE A 243 -4.13 -11.87 7.57
CA PHE A 243 -3.02 -12.15 8.50
C PHE A 243 -3.41 -12.23 9.98
N VAL A 244 -4.67 -12.54 10.27
CA VAL A 244 -5.15 -12.75 11.65
C VAL A 244 -4.89 -14.19 12.07
N PRO A 245 -4.28 -14.45 13.24
CA PRO A 245 -4.13 -15.80 13.79
C PRO A 245 -5.47 -16.51 13.95
N GLU A 246 -5.54 -17.79 13.60
CA GLU A 246 -6.78 -18.60 13.65
C GLU A 246 -6.93 -19.41 14.96
N LYS A 247 -6.13 -19.05 15.97
CA LYS A 247 -6.12 -19.68 17.30
C LYS A 247 -7.01 -18.88 18.25
N GLU A 248 -8.11 -19.46 18.71
CA GLU A 248 -9.11 -18.77 19.54
C GLU A 248 -8.53 -18.24 20.86
N GLU A 249 -7.54 -18.92 21.44
CA GLU A 249 -6.87 -18.48 22.66
C GLU A 249 -6.16 -17.14 22.50
N LEU A 250 -5.81 -16.75 21.28
CA LEU A 250 -5.19 -15.46 20.96
C LEU A 250 -6.20 -14.33 20.80
N TRP A 251 -7.51 -14.61 20.72
CA TRP A 251 -8.53 -13.57 20.51
C TRP A 251 -9.06 -12.96 21.81
N LYS A 252 -8.68 -13.54 22.94
CA LYS A 252 -9.03 -13.03 24.28
C LYS A 252 -8.31 -11.72 24.55
N LEU A 253 -8.98 -10.79 25.24
CA LEU A 253 -8.38 -9.50 25.61
C LEU A 253 -7.09 -9.65 26.42
N ASP A 254 -6.95 -10.71 27.24
CA ASP A 254 -5.73 -11.00 28.01
C ASP A 254 -4.56 -11.46 27.14
N ALA A 255 -4.84 -11.99 25.94
CA ALA A 255 -3.85 -12.46 24.99
C ALA A 255 -3.38 -11.39 23.99
N PHE A 256 -3.81 -10.13 24.13
CA PHE A 256 -3.54 -9.07 23.15
C PHE A 256 -2.07 -8.94 22.77
N GLU A 257 -1.14 -8.90 23.73
CA GLU A 257 0.30 -8.79 23.41
C GLU A 257 0.85 -10.04 22.72
N LEU A 258 0.23 -11.20 22.95
CA LEU A 258 0.61 -12.46 22.31
C LEU A 258 0.03 -12.56 20.89
N PHE A 259 -1.15 -11.97 20.66
CA PHE A 259 -1.79 -11.84 19.36
C PHE A 259 -0.96 -11.01 18.37
N LEU A 260 -0.20 -10.02 18.86
CA LEU A 260 0.64 -9.16 18.03
C LEU A 260 1.95 -9.80 17.55
N LYS A 261 2.30 -10.99 18.06
CA LYS A 261 3.54 -11.70 17.77
C LYS A 261 3.32 -12.79 16.71
#